data_AF-A0A0N7L9Y2-F1
#
_entry.id   AF-A0A0N7L9Y2-F1
#
_cell.length_a   1.000
_cell.length_b   1.000
_cell.length_c   1.000
_cell.angle_alpha   90.00
_cell.angle_beta   90.00
_cell.angle_gamma   90.00
#
_symmetry.space_group_name_H-M   'P 1'
#
loop_
_entity.id
_entity.type
_entity.pdbx_description
1 polymer ?
#
loop_
_entity_poly.entity_id
_entity_poly.type
_entity_poly.pdbx_seq_one_letter_code
_entity_poly.pdbx_strand_id
1 'polypeptide(L)'
;MIPTLAARSAFRASARAQAVKYSFQPHVGRFAPENVIKWVPSLALWGAGAGAAVTLFLSGVPLFQTDVLKKLPVLKEYYEDKTPDSDKPF
;
A
#
# COMPACT_ATOMS: atom_id res chain seq x y z
N MET A 1 -64.54 -32.68 -1.68
CA MET A 1 -63.08 -32.90 -1.57
C MET A 1 -62.49 -31.65 -0.91
N ILE A 2 -62.09 -31.74 0.35
CA ILE A 2 -61.74 -30.59 1.21
C ILE A 2 -60.23 -30.33 1.03
N PRO A 3 -59.77 -29.13 0.63
CA PRO A 3 -58.35 -28.84 0.59
C PRO A 3 -57.79 -28.82 2.02
N THR A 4 -56.81 -29.69 2.26
CA THR A 4 -56.10 -29.85 3.53
C THR A 4 -55.32 -28.60 3.89
N LEU A 5 -55.20 -28.32 5.20
CA LEU A 5 -54.54 -27.15 5.82
C LEU A 5 -53.05 -26.95 5.44
N ALA A 6 -52.46 -27.83 4.63
CA ALA A 6 -51.05 -27.80 4.23
C ALA A 6 -50.68 -26.62 3.29
N ALA A 7 -51.66 -25.97 2.64
CA ALA A 7 -51.39 -24.87 1.71
C ALA A 7 -51.13 -23.50 2.39
N ARG A 8 -51.17 -23.41 3.73
CA ARG A 8 -51.09 -22.12 4.46
C ARG A 8 -49.69 -21.73 4.95
N SER A 9 -48.66 -22.56 4.82
CA SER A 9 -47.32 -22.28 5.35
C SER A 9 -46.35 -21.62 4.35
N ALA A 10 -46.80 -21.32 3.12
CA ALA A 10 -45.93 -20.77 2.07
C ALA A 10 -45.82 -19.23 2.09
N PHE A 11 -46.45 -18.53 3.03
CA PHE A 11 -46.10 -17.12 3.29
C PHE A 11 -44.90 -17.09 4.24
N ARG A 12 -43.72 -17.46 3.72
CA ARG A 12 -42.46 -17.09 4.37
C ARG A 12 -42.47 -15.56 4.38
N ALA A 13 -42.88 -14.96 5.49
CA ALA A 13 -42.80 -13.54 5.70
C ALA A 13 -41.38 -13.14 5.27
N SER A 14 -41.27 -12.46 4.12
CA SER A 14 -40.01 -11.91 3.66
C SER A 14 -39.47 -11.16 4.85
N ALA A 15 -38.35 -11.61 5.42
CA ALA A 15 -37.78 -11.03 6.61
C ALA A 15 -37.82 -9.51 6.42
N ARG A 16 -38.62 -8.82 7.26
CA ARG A 16 -38.77 -7.37 7.22
C ARG A 16 -37.38 -6.81 6.99
N ALA A 17 -37.20 -6.06 5.90
CA ALA A 17 -35.93 -5.47 5.52
C ALA A 17 -35.26 -4.94 6.78
N GLN A 18 -34.19 -5.62 7.21
CA GLN A 18 -33.48 -5.25 8.43
C GLN A 18 -33.10 -3.78 8.25
N ALA A 19 -33.54 -2.93 9.19
CA ALA A 19 -33.23 -1.51 9.14
C ALA A 19 -31.70 -1.39 9.10
N VAL A 20 -31.15 -0.99 7.94
CA VAL A 20 -29.72 -0.82 7.76
C VAL A 20 -29.29 0.28 8.73
N LYS A 21 -28.50 -0.10 9.73
CA LYS A 21 -27.95 0.87 10.68
C LYS A 21 -26.87 1.65 9.98
N TYR A 22 -27.20 2.87 9.55
CA TYR A 22 -26.22 3.79 9.00
C TYR A 22 -25.28 4.23 10.13
N SER A 23 -24.01 3.84 10.03
CA SER A 23 -22.93 4.41 10.82
C SER A 23 -22.32 5.56 10.02
N PHE A 24 -21.85 6.59 10.70
CA PHE A 24 -21.05 7.62 10.07
C PHE A 24 -19.78 6.98 9.48
N GLN A 25 -19.54 7.21 8.18
CA GLN A 25 -18.35 6.73 7.49
C GLN A 25 -17.41 7.92 7.29
N PRO A 26 -16.28 8.01 8.01
CA PRO A 26 -15.39 9.14 7.89
C PRO A 26 -14.71 9.11 6.52
N HIS A 27 -14.81 10.20 5.76
CA HIS A 27 -14.10 10.37 4.49
C HIS A 27 -13.67 11.83 4.32
N VAL A 28 -12.59 12.05 3.57
CA VAL A 28 -12.13 13.39 3.19
C VAL A 28 -12.32 13.52 1.69
N GLY A 29 -13.24 14.40 1.27
CA GLY A 29 -13.65 14.48 -0.14
C GLY A 29 -14.14 13.12 -0.64
N ARG A 30 -13.48 12.56 -1.67
CA ARG A 30 -13.79 11.24 -2.26
C ARG A 30 -12.99 10.06 -1.68
N PHE A 31 -12.15 10.31 -0.67
CA PHE A 31 -11.27 9.28 -0.10
C PHE A 31 -11.81 8.80 1.24
N ALA A 32 -12.24 7.54 1.27
CA ALA A 32 -12.59 6.81 2.48
C ALA A 32 -11.43 5.88 2.89
N PRO A 33 -11.10 5.72 4.19
CA PRO A 33 -10.00 4.88 4.65
C PRO A 33 -10.07 3.44 4.12
N GLU A 34 -11.28 2.87 4.05
CA GLU A 34 -11.49 1.49 3.59
C GLU A 34 -11.14 1.33 2.11
N ASN A 35 -11.25 2.40 1.33
CA ASN A 35 -10.90 2.39 -0.08
C ASN A 35 -9.40 2.65 -0.29
N VAL A 36 -8.78 3.52 0.51
CA VAL A 36 -7.35 3.84 0.40
C VAL A 36 -6.48 2.64 0.80
N ILE A 37 -6.84 1.93 1.87
CA ILE A 37 -6.06 0.80 2.38
C ILE A 37 -5.93 -0.32 1.33
N LYS A 38 -6.94 -0.50 0.46
CA LYS A 38 -6.91 -1.49 -0.62
C LYS A 38 -5.81 -1.22 -1.65
N TRP A 39 -5.37 0.02 -1.81
CA TRP A 39 -4.31 0.41 -2.75
C TRP A 39 -2.90 0.25 -2.18
N VAL A 40 -2.76 -0.01 -0.88
CA VAL A 40 -1.44 -0.11 -0.22
C VAL A 40 -0.51 -1.11 -0.91
N PRO A 41 -0.92 -2.33 -1.27
CA PRO A 41 -0.03 -3.28 -1.94
C PRO A 41 0.44 -2.78 -3.32
N SER A 42 -0.46 -2.18 -4.10
CA SER A 42 -0.12 -1.64 -5.42
C SER A 42 0.82 -0.44 -5.31
N LEU A 43 0.57 0.47 -4.37
CA LEU A 43 1.44 1.61 -4.12
C LEU A 43 2.80 1.18 -3.56
N ALA A 44 2.85 0.12 -2.76
CA ALA A 44 4.11 -0.45 -2.31
C ALA A 44 4.94 -0.99 -3.49
N LEU A 45 4.30 -1.72 -4.41
CA LEU A 45 4.97 -2.23 -5.61
C LEU A 45 5.49 -1.10 -6.51
N TRP A 46 4.65 -0.10 -6.80
CA TRP A 46 5.04 1.06 -7.59
C TRP A 46 6.10 1.91 -6.88
N GLY A 47 6.00 2.08 -5.56
CA GLY A 47 6.99 2.77 -4.75
C GLY A 47 8.34 2.07 -4.76
N ALA A 48 8.37 0.74 -4.68
CA ALA A 48 9.59 -0.04 -4.81
C ALA A 48 10.22 0.11 -6.21
N GLY A 49 9.40 0.04 -7.28
CA GLY A 49 9.87 0.24 -8.65
C GLY A 49 10.42 1.64 -8.89
N ALA A 50 9.71 2.67 -8.42
CA ALA A 50 10.18 4.06 -8.48
C ALA A 50 11.45 4.27 -7.67
N GLY A 51 11.54 3.70 -6.46
CA GLY A 51 12.74 3.74 -5.63
C GLY A 51 13.95 3.09 -6.32
N ALA A 52 13.75 1.95 -6.98
CA ALA A 52 14.80 1.30 -7.76
C ALA A 52 15.24 2.16 -8.95
N ALA A 53 14.31 2.78 -9.68
CA ALA A 53 14.62 3.69 -10.78
C ALA A 53 15.42 4.92 -10.31
N VAL A 54 14.97 5.59 -9.25
CA VAL A 54 15.70 6.71 -8.63
C VAL A 54 17.10 6.26 -8.22
N THR A 55 17.22 5.10 -7.57
CA THR A 55 18.50 4.55 -7.14
C THR A 55 19.45 4.34 -8.33
N LEU A 56 18.94 3.78 -9.43
CA LEU A 56 19.72 3.55 -10.65
C LEU A 56 20.21 4.86 -11.26
N PHE A 57 19.29 5.81 -11.51
CA PHE A 57 19.61 7.06 -12.18
C PHE A 57 20.45 8.03 -11.32
N LEU A 58 20.30 8.01 -9.99
CA LEU A 58 21.03 8.90 -9.08
C LEU A 58 22.26 8.23 -8.45
N SER A 59 22.58 6.99 -8.84
CA SER A 59 23.72 6.23 -8.28
C SER A 59 25.06 6.97 -8.35
N GLY A 60 25.28 7.82 -9.36
CA GLY A 60 26.48 8.63 -9.52
C GLY A 60 26.47 9.99 -8.81
N VAL A 61 25.37 10.40 -8.19
CA VAL A 61 25.26 11.71 -7.53
C VAL A 61 25.88 11.62 -6.13
N PRO A 62 26.94 12.39 -5.81
CA PRO A 62 27.65 12.25 -4.52
C PRO A 62 26.74 12.43 -3.30
N LEU A 63 25.80 13.39 -3.35
CA LEU A 63 24.85 13.65 -2.27
C LEU A 63 23.92 12.46 -2.03
N PHE A 64 23.46 11.81 -3.11
CA PHE A 64 22.59 10.63 -3.00
C PHE A 64 23.36 9.41 -2.46
N GLN A 65 24.62 9.26 -2.86
CA GLN A 65 25.49 8.23 -2.31
C GLN A 65 25.69 8.39 -0.80
N THR A 66 25.97 9.60 -0.31
CA THR A 66 26.20 9.85 1.12
C THR A 66 24.93 9.74 1.96
N ASP A 67 23.82 10.26 1.45
CA ASP A 67 22.60 10.38 2.26
C ASP A 67 21.70 9.16 2.22
N VAL A 68 21.80 8.35 1.14
CA VAL A 68 20.94 7.18 0.93
C VAL A 68 21.77 5.91 0.82
N LEU A 69 22.66 5.81 -0.17
CA LEU A 69 23.29 4.53 -0.51
C LEU A 69 24.29 4.03 0.55
N LYS A 70 25.09 4.92 1.14
CA LYS A 70 26.04 4.59 2.22
C LYS A 70 25.35 4.24 3.55
N LYS A 71 24.07 4.60 3.71
CA LYS A 71 23.28 4.24 4.91
C LYS A 71 22.68 2.84 4.83
N LEU A 72 22.66 2.24 3.64
CA LEU A 72 22.20 0.87 3.45
C LEU A 72 23.35 -0.09 3.81
N PRO A 73 23.20 -0.98 4.82
CA PRO A 73 24.30 -1.80 5.32
C PRO A 73 24.89 -2.73 4.24
N VAL A 74 24.08 -3.13 3.27
CA VAL A 74 24.50 -4.01 2.16
C VAL A 74 25.26 -3.25 1.07
N LEU A 75 24.96 -1.96 0.85
CA LEU A 75 25.54 -1.18 -0.25
C LEU A 75 26.67 -0.26 0.20
N LYS A 76 26.84 -0.04 1.51
CA LYS A 76 27.83 0.88 2.07
C LYS A 76 29.23 0.65 1.52
N GLU A 77 29.72 -0.58 1.60
CA GLU A 77 31.09 -0.91 1.22
C GLU A 77 31.39 -0.72 -0.26
N TYR A 78 30.37 -0.78 -1.12
CA TYR A 78 30.50 -0.58 -2.57
C TYR A 78 30.67 0.90 -2.93
N TYR A 79 29.99 1.80 -2.21
CA TYR A 79 30.03 3.24 -2.47
C TYR A 79 31.05 3.98 -1.59
N GLU A 80 31.71 3.30 -0.66
CA GLU A 80 32.75 3.87 0.19
C GLU A 80 34.08 3.96 -0.55
N ASP A 81 34.68 5.15 -0.54
CA ASP A 81 36.00 5.36 -1.12
C ASP A 81 37.06 4.81 -0.15
N LYS A 82 37.82 3.82 -0.61
CA LYS A 82 38.91 3.18 0.14
C LYS A 82 40.30 3.68 -0.26
N THR A 83 40.36 4.66 -1.16
CA THR A 83 41.61 5.26 -1.61
C THR A 83 42.26 6.00 -0.43
N PRO A 84 43.52 5.72 -0.10
CA PRO A 84 44.21 6.44 0.96
C PRO A 84 44.36 7.92 0.57
N ASP A 85 44.32 8.81 1.57
CA ASP A 85 44.32 10.25 1.30
C ASP A 85 45.63 10.73 0.64
N SER A 86 46.73 10.00 0.83
CA SER A 86 48.01 10.28 0.17
C SER A 86 47.98 10.15 -1.36
N ASP A 87 47.04 9.36 -1.91
CA ASP A 87 46.92 9.11 -3.36
C ASP A 87 45.91 10.06 -4.04
N LYS A 88 45.24 10.94 -3.27
CA LYS A 88 44.27 11.90 -3.79
C LYS A 88 44.99 13.21 -4.14
N PRO A 89 44.93 13.68 -5.39
CA PRO A 89 45.61 14.91 -5.80
C PRO A 89 44.93 16.19 -5.29
N PHE A 90 43.76 16.09 -4.65
CA PHE A 90 42.97 17.17 -4.05
C PHE A 90 42.14 16.64 -2.88
#